data_AF-A0A3C8C8Y7-F1
#
_entry.id   AF-A0A3C8C8Y7-F1
#
_cell.length_a   1.000
_cell.length_b   1.000
_cell.length_c   1.000
_cell.angle_alpha   90.00
_cell.angle_beta   90.00
_cell.angle_gamma   90.00
#
_symmetry.space_group_name_H-M   'P 1'
#
loop_
_entity.id
_entity.type
_entity.pdbx_description
1 polymer ?
#
loop_
_entity_poly.entity_id
_entity_poly.type
_entity_poly.pdbx_seq_one_letter_code
_entity_poly.pdbx_strand_id
1 'polypeptide(L)'
;MEKQKTEIVRLLKHKKETCARLLQKMGEQMEAVNNQDESRLAVIIEDKEGLIAGLNDTDQKIADLACDLDEATRESLVGEFEELGRRIEADLEKIIEQETVCQEKLNIERNEVLEKIKDVKNGQVLLKGYGTPPRIKPKISNNV
;
A
#
# COMPACT_ATOMS: atom_id res chain seq x y z
N MET A 1 15.94 15.72 -31.71
CA MET A 1 16.69 16.27 -30.56
C MET A 1 15.85 17.29 -29.77
N GLU A 2 15.58 18.53 -30.23
CA GLU A 2 14.78 19.51 -29.44
C GLU A 2 13.36 19.04 -29.04
N LYS A 3 12.68 18.31 -29.93
CA LYS A 3 11.36 17.73 -29.63
C LYS A 3 11.42 16.65 -28.54
N GLN A 4 12.46 15.81 -28.55
CA GLN A 4 12.67 14.76 -27.53
C GLN A 4 13.02 15.39 -26.17
N LYS A 5 13.91 16.40 -26.17
CA LYS A 5 14.23 17.19 -24.98
C LYS A 5 12.96 17.78 -24.36
N THR A 6 12.15 18.47 -25.16
CA THR A 6 10.87 19.06 -24.71
C THR A 6 9.91 18.02 -24.13
N GLU A 7 9.83 16.85 -24.76
CA GLU A 7 8.96 15.77 -24.30
C GLU A 7 9.44 15.15 -22.99
N ILE A 8 10.75 14.93 -22.81
CA ILE A 8 11.30 14.45 -21.53
C ILE A 8 10.98 15.45 -20.40
N VAL A 9 11.08 16.74 -20.66
CA VAL A 9 10.72 17.77 -19.68
C VAL A 9 9.24 17.71 -19.30
N ARG A 10 8.37 17.49 -20.28
CA ARG A 10 6.93 17.30 -20.04
C ARG A 10 6.68 16.06 -19.16
N LEU A 11 7.36 14.96 -19.43
CA LEU A 11 7.26 13.72 -18.66
C LEU A 11 7.80 13.86 -17.24
N LEU A 12 8.92 14.57 -17.03
CA LEU A 12 9.47 14.85 -15.69
C LEU A 12 8.51 15.70 -14.84
N LYS A 13 7.85 16.70 -15.43
CA LYS A 13 6.82 17.48 -14.73
C LYS A 13 5.62 16.62 -14.36
N HIS A 14 5.15 15.79 -15.29
CA HIS A 14 4.08 14.82 -15.02
C HIS A 14 4.44 13.85 -13.90
N LYS A 15 5.70 13.35 -13.89
CA LYS A 15 6.23 12.49 -12.84
C LYS A 15 6.12 13.16 -11.47
N LYS A 16 6.58 14.41 -11.34
CA LYS A 16 6.47 15.20 -10.11
C LYS A 16 5.02 15.35 -9.64
N GLU A 17 4.10 15.68 -10.55
CA GLU A 17 2.68 15.80 -10.21
C GLU A 17 2.10 14.48 -9.72
N THR A 18 2.51 13.37 -10.32
CA THR A 18 2.09 12.02 -9.93
C THR A 18 2.64 11.64 -8.56
N CYS A 19 3.90 11.96 -8.26
CA CYS A 19 4.49 11.81 -6.92
C CYS A 19 3.71 12.61 -5.86
N ALA A 20 3.33 13.86 -6.17
CA ALA A 20 2.53 14.67 -5.25
C ALA A 20 1.15 14.04 -4.97
N ARG A 21 0.49 13.48 -5.99
CA ARG A 21 -0.78 12.74 -5.82
C ARG A 21 -0.59 11.47 -4.99
N LEU A 22 0.50 10.73 -5.19
CA LEU A 22 0.82 9.56 -4.37
C LEU A 22 1.02 9.93 -2.90
N LEU A 23 1.78 11.00 -2.62
CA LEU A 23 1.95 11.50 -1.25
C LEU A 23 0.61 11.89 -0.59
N GLN A 24 -0.31 12.49 -1.34
CA GLN A 24 -1.66 12.75 -0.83
C GLN A 24 -2.38 11.44 -0.49
N LYS A 25 -2.32 10.44 -1.38
CA LYS A 25 -2.92 9.11 -1.16
C LYS A 25 -2.32 8.37 0.03
N MET A 26 -1.03 8.55 0.32
CA MET A 26 -0.41 8.01 1.54
C MET A 26 -0.99 8.65 2.80
N GLY A 27 -1.27 9.96 2.77
CA GLY A 27 -1.99 10.64 3.85
C GLY A 27 -3.39 10.05 4.06
N GLU A 28 -4.15 9.90 2.98
CA GLU A 28 -5.50 9.30 3.00
C GLU A 28 -5.50 7.85 3.51
N GLN A 29 -4.49 7.05 3.12
CA GLN A 29 -4.29 5.68 3.61
C GLN A 29 -4.05 5.67 5.11
N MET A 30 -3.18 6.54 5.62
CA MET A 30 -2.89 6.57 7.05
C MET A 30 -4.14 6.94 7.86
N GLU A 31 -4.98 7.83 7.36
CA GLU A 31 -6.29 8.12 7.97
C GLU A 31 -7.22 6.90 7.93
N ALA A 32 -7.32 6.20 6.80
CA ALA A 32 -8.17 5.02 6.67
C ALA A 32 -7.73 3.91 7.65
N VAL A 33 -6.42 3.67 7.78
CA VAL A 33 -5.84 2.73 8.76
C VAL A 33 -6.14 3.17 10.18
N ASN A 34 -5.93 4.45 10.53
CA ASN A 34 -6.24 4.98 11.86
C ASN A 34 -7.71 4.81 12.25
N ASN A 35 -8.62 4.90 11.27
CA ASN A 35 -10.06 4.77 11.46
C ASN A 35 -10.58 3.34 11.29
N GLN A 36 -9.70 2.36 11.00
CA GLN A 36 -10.07 0.97 10.71
C GLN A 36 -11.10 0.86 9.57
N ASP A 37 -11.03 1.76 8.58
CA ASP A 37 -11.92 1.79 7.42
C ASP A 37 -11.31 0.95 6.29
N GLU A 38 -11.53 -0.37 6.37
CA GLU A 38 -11.02 -1.34 5.40
C GLU A 38 -11.54 -1.08 3.98
N SER A 39 -12.78 -0.61 3.86
CA SER A 39 -13.42 -0.35 2.56
C SER A 39 -12.76 0.81 1.82
N ARG A 40 -12.51 1.92 2.53
CA ARG A 40 -11.79 3.08 1.98
C ARG A 40 -10.32 2.72 1.74
N LEU A 41 -9.71 1.94 2.62
CA LEU A 41 -8.32 1.51 2.47
C LEU A 41 -8.10 0.72 1.17
N ALA A 42 -9.01 -0.21 0.84
CA ALA A 42 -8.93 -0.99 -0.40
C ALA A 42 -8.96 -0.11 -1.65
N VAL A 43 -9.89 0.84 -1.72
CA VAL A 43 -9.99 1.80 -2.85
C VAL A 43 -8.72 2.65 -2.97
N ILE A 44 -8.17 3.12 -1.85
CA ILE A 44 -6.92 3.91 -1.86
C ILE A 44 -5.75 3.07 -2.38
N ILE A 45 -5.67 1.79 -2.02
CA ILE A 45 -4.60 0.90 -2.52
C ILE A 45 -4.70 0.74 -4.04
N GLU A 46 -5.89 0.47 -4.58
CA GLU A 46 -6.11 0.36 -6.03
C GLU A 46 -5.73 1.67 -6.77
N ASP A 47 -6.12 2.82 -6.23
CA ASP A 47 -5.73 4.13 -6.78
C ASP A 47 -4.21 4.30 -6.84
N LYS A 48 -3.49 3.94 -5.75
CA LYS A 48 -2.03 4.03 -5.69
C LYS A 48 -1.35 3.08 -6.66
N GLU A 49 -1.82 1.84 -6.78
CA GLU A 49 -1.28 0.87 -7.73
C GLU A 49 -1.36 1.40 -9.16
N GLY A 50 -2.49 2.04 -9.53
CA GLY A 50 -2.65 2.72 -10.81
C GLY A 50 -1.66 3.87 -11.02
N LEU A 51 -1.43 4.70 -9.99
CA LEU A 51 -0.45 5.79 -10.04
C LEU A 51 1.00 5.28 -10.17
N ILE A 52 1.35 4.21 -9.45
CA ILE A 52 2.68 3.58 -9.51
C ILE A 52 2.92 2.97 -10.89
N ALA A 53 1.93 2.28 -11.46
CA ALA A 53 2.02 1.77 -12.83
C ALA A 53 2.25 2.91 -13.83
N GLY A 54 1.52 4.03 -13.70
CA GLY A 54 1.70 5.21 -14.55
C GLY A 54 3.07 5.89 -14.38
N LEU A 55 3.66 5.85 -13.18
CA LEU A 55 5.04 6.31 -12.95
C LEU A 55 6.05 5.43 -13.70
N ASN A 56 5.92 4.11 -13.60
CA ASN A 56 6.81 3.18 -14.30
C ASN A 56 6.74 3.36 -15.82
N ASP A 57 5.54 3.55 -16.37
CA ASP A 57 5.36 3.85 -17.80
C ASP A 57 6.02 5.17 -18.20
N THR A 58 5.95 6.18 -17.32
CA THR A 58 6.58 7.49 -17.55
C THR A 58 8.10 7.37 -17.53
N ASP A 59 8.65 6.61 -16.58
CA ASP A 59 10.09 6.37 -16.46
C ASP A 59 10.64 5.59 -17.63
N GLN A 60 9.92 4.56 -18.10
CA GLN A 60 10.32 3.83 -19.31
C GLN A 60 10.36 4.74 -20.54
N LYS A 61 9.33 5.58 -20.74
CA LYS A 61 9.30 6.55 -21.85
C LYS A 61 10.46 7.56 -21.78
N ILE A 62 10.80 8.03 -20.58
CA ILE A 62 11.95 8.92 -20.40
C ILE A 62 13.24 8.19 -20.77
N ALA A 63 13.42 6.96 -20.31
CA ALA A 63 14.61 6.15 -20.60
C ALA A 63 14.76 5.89 -22.11
N ASP A 64 13.67 5.52 -22.79
CA ASP A 64 13.65 5.29 -24.23
C ASP A 64 14.04 6.57 -25.00
N LEU A 65 13.42 7.71 -24.65
CA LEU A 65 13.73 9.00 -25.29
C LEU A 65 15.15 9.47 -25.01
N ALA A 66 15.70 9.21 -23.82
CA ALA A 66 17.05 9.59 -23.44
C ALA A 66 18.13 8.73 -24.11
N CYS A 67 17.82 7.47 -24.41
CA CYS A 67 18.72 6.57 -25.13
C CYS A 67 19.08 7.11 -26.52
N ASP A 68 18.12 7.75 -27.18
CA ASP A 68 18.27 8.33 -28.52
C ASP A 68 18.97 9.70 -28.54
N LEU A 69 19.31 10.28 -27.38
CA LEU A 69 19.99 11.58 -27.28
C LEU A 69 21.51 11.41 -27.29
N ASP A 70 22.20 12.35 -27.96
CA ASP A 70 23.64 12.48 -27.88
C ASP A 70 24.10 12.88 -26.46
N GLU A 71 25.37 12.64 -26.17
CA GLU A 71 25.97 12.84 -24.85
C GLU A 71 25.87 14.30 -24.37
N ALA A 72 26.14 15.28 -25.24
CA ALA A 72 26.10 16.69 -24.88
C ALA A 72 24.68 17.16 -24.55
N THR A 73 23.67 16.71 -25.32
CA THR A 73 22.26 17.00 -25.03
C THR A 73 21.81 16.36 -23.71
N ARG A 74 22.31 15.15 -23.41
CA ARG A 74 22.01 14.43 -22.17
C ARG A 74 22.60 15.13 -20.95
N GLU A 75 23.85 15.55 -21.02
CA GLU A 75 24.51 16.33 -19.95
C GLU A 75 23.81 17.67 -19.71
N SER A 76 23.43 18.38 -20.78
CA SER A 76 22.63 19.61 -20.67
C SER A 76 21.30 19.37 -19.96
N LEU A 77 20.61 18.28 -20.30
CA LEU A 77 19.34 17.93 -19.66
C LEU A 77 19.50 17.61 -18.17
N VAL A 78 20.53 16.84 -17.81
CA VAL A 78 20.83 16.50 -16.41
C VAL A 78 21.12 17.77 -15.62
N GLY A 79 21.93 18.69 -16.15
CA GLY A 79 22.23 19.96 -15.50
C GLY A 79 21.01 20.87 -15.34
N GLU A 80 20.17 20.99 -16.37
CA GLU A 80 18.97 21.83 -16.35
C GLU A 80 17.90 21.33 -15.37
N PHE A 81 17.78 20.01 -15.20
CA PHE A 81 16.71 19.39 -14.41
C PHE A 81 17.18 18.71 -13.13
N GLU A 82 18.42 18.95 -12.71
CA GLU A 82 19.02 18.36 -11.52
C GLU A 82 18.18 18.62 -10.25
N GLU A 83 17.73 19.86 -10.04
CA GLU A 83 16.88 20.22 -8.89
C GLU A 83 15.51 19.53 -8.95
N LEU A 84 14.94 19.39 -10.14
CA LEU A 84 13.68 18.68 -10.34
C LEU A 84 13.86 17.19 -10.04
N GLY A 85 14.94 16.58 -10.50
CA GLY A 85 15.32 15.19 -10.22
C GLY A 85 15.46 14.95 -8.72
N ARG A 86 16.26 15.77 -8.02
CA ARG A 86 16.42 15.69 -6.56
C ARG A 86 15.10 15.76 -5.80
N ARG A 87 14.18 16.63 -6.23
CA ARG A 87 12.85 16.75 -5.60
C ARG A 87 12.01 15.49 -5.81
N ILE A 88 12.02 14.94 -7.02
CA ILE A 88 11.31 13.69 -7.33
C ILE A 88 11.87 12.53 -6.50
N GLU A 89 13.21 12.43 -6.39
CA GLU A 89 13.86 11.40 -5.57
C GLU A 89 13.48 11.52 -4.09
N ALA A 90 13.51 12.73 -3.54
CA ALA A 90 13.08 12.97 -2.16
C ALA A 90 11.60 12.62 -1.93
N ASP A 91 10.71 12.93 -2.89
CA ASP A 91 9.30 12.55 -2.81
C ASP A 91 9.13 11.02 -2.85
N LEU A 92 9.89 10.32 -3.69
CA LEU A 92 9.87 8.85 -3.77
C LEU A 92 10.40 8.18 -2.50
N GLU A 93 11.48 8.70 -1.91
CA GLU A 93 12.01 8.20 -0.65
C GLU A 93 10.97 8.34 0.48
N LYS A 94 10.31 9.50 0.55
CA LYS A 94 9.23 9.73 1.51
C LYS A 94 8.03 8.80 1.29
N ILE A 95 7.67 8.52 0.04
CA ILE A 95 6.63 7.56 -0.31
C ILE A 95 6.98 6.16 0.23
N ILE A 96 8.23 5.71 0.03
CA ILE A 96 8.71 4.40 0.51
C ILE A 96 8.69 4.33 2.04
N GLU A 97 9.13 5.39 2.72
CA GLU A 97 9.10 5.47 4.18
C GLU A 97 7.66 5.35 4.72
N GLN A 98 6.72 6.10 4.14
CA GLN A 98 5.32 6.07 4.56
C GLN A 98 4.65 4.71 4.35
N GLU A 99 4.96 4.03 3.23
CA GLU A 99 4.44 2.68 2.98
C GLU A 99 4.98 1.67 3.99
N THR A 100 6.27 1.79 4.34
CA THR A 100 6.90 0.92 5.34
C THR A 100 6.23 1.08 6.70
N VAL A 101 6.03 2.33 7.14
CA VAL A 101 5.34 2.64 8.41
C VAL A 101 3.92 2.10 8.40
N CYS A 102 3.18 2.26 7.29
CA CYS A 102 1.82 1.75 7.19
C CYS A 102 1.78 0.21 7.23
N GLN A 103 2.72 -0.46 6.56
CA GLN A 103 2.83 -1.91 6.56
C GLN A 103 3.12 -2.46 7.96
N GLU A 104 4.02 -1.83 8.71
CA GLU A 104 4.29 -2.19 10.10
C GLU A 104 3.05 -2.08 10.97
N LYS A 105 2.29 -0.99 10.82
CA LYS A 105 1.04 -0.79 11.56
C LYS A 105 0.00 -1.87 11.26
N LEU A 106 -0.24 -2.16 9.98
CA LEU A 106 -1.17 -3.21 9.57
C LEU A 106 -0.74 -4.59 10.07
N ASN A 107 0.57 -4.87 10.14
CA ASN A 107 1.07 -6.12 10.70
C ASN A 107 0.78 -6.26 12.20
N ILE A 108 0.89 -5.17 12.97
CA ILE A 108 0.52 -5.15 14.39
C ILE A 108 -0.97 -5.44 14.55
N GLU A 109 -1.83 -4.74 13.82
CA GLU A 109 -3.29 -4.92 13.87
C GLU A 109 -3.69 -6.36 13.50
N ARG A 110 -3.09 -6.92 12.44
CA ARG A 110 -3.30 -8.33 12.05
C ARG A 110 -2.95 -9.28 13.20
N ASN A 111 -1.82 -9.07 13.87
CA ASN A 111 -1.39 -9.94 14.97
C ASN A 111 -2.36 -9.86 16.16
N GLU A 112 -2.85 -8.67 16.50
CA GLU A 112 -3.88 -8.50 17.55
C GLU A 112 -5.18 -9.23 17.22
N VAL A 113 -5.64 -9.14 15.97
CA VAL A 113 -6.84 -9.85 15.51
C VAL A 113 -6.64 -11.37 15.59
N LEU A 114 -5.45 -11.88 15.22
CA LEU A 114 -5.12 -13.29 15.33
C LEU A 114 -5.17 -13.80 16.77
N GLU A 115 -4.68 -13.03 17.74
CA GLU A 115 -4.77 -13.40 19.16
C GLU A 115 -6.23 -13.42 19.64
N LYS A 116 -7.03 -12.39 19.30
CA LYS A 116 -8.46 -12.37 19.63
C LYS A 116 -9.21 -13.57 19.05
N ILE A 117 -8.88 -14.00 17.83
CA ILE A 117 -9.47 -15.20 17.21
C ILE A 117 -9.09 -16.47 17.99
N LYS A 118 -7.84 -16.59 18.46
CA LYS A 118 -7.42 -17.73 19.29
C LYS A 118 -8.19 -17.78 20.60
N ASP A 119 -8.38 -16.65 21.26
CA ASP A 119 -9.16 -16.56 22.50
C ASP A 119 -10.62 -16.98 22.29
N VAL A 120 -11.24 -16.53 21.20
CA VAL A 120 -12.60 -16.96 20.83
C VAL A 120 -12.67 -18.46 20.60
N LYS A 121 -11.70 -19.05 19.87
CA LYS A 121 -11.63 -20.51 19.66
C LYS A 121 -11.48 -21.28 20.97
N ASN A 122 -10.65 -20.78 21.89
CA ASN A 122 -10.48 -21.37 23.21
C ASN A 122 -11.79 -21.32 24.01
N GLY A 123 -12.48 -20.17 24.00
CA GLY A 123 -13.81 -20.02 24.62
C GLY A 123 -14.84 -21.00 24.03
N GLN A 124 -14.88 -21.17 22.71
CA GLN A 124 -15.75 -22.16 22.06
C GLN A 124 -15.47 -23.59 22.53
N VAL A 125 -14.19 -23.95 22.72
CA VAL A 125 -13.82 -25.28 23.26
C VAL A 125 -14.33 -25.45 24.68
N LEU A 126 -14.17 -24.44 25.55
CA LEU A 126 -14.68 -24.48 26.93
C LEU A 126 -16.21 -24.60 27.01
N LEU A 127 -16.91 -24.03 26.04
CA LEU A 127 -18.37 -24.10 25.95
C LEU A 127 -18.89 -25.43 25.40
N LYS A 128 -18.04 -26.32 24.83
CA LYS A 128 -18.46 -27.65 24.35
C LYS A 128 -19.01 -28.47 25.53
N GLY A 129 -20.35 -28.58 25.58
CA GLY A 129 -21.08 -29.32 26.62
C GLY A 129 -22.19 -28.52 27.27
N TYR A 130 -22.06 -27.19 27.34
CA TYR A 130 -23.11 -26.30 27.83
C TYR A 130 -24.22 -26.15 26.76
N GLY A 131 -25.49 -26.34 27.16
CA GLY A 131 -26.65 -26.29 26.25
C GLY A 131 -27.07 -27.65 25.68
N THR A 132 -26.28 -28.71 25.87
CA THR A 132 -26.72 -30.09 25.69
C THR A 132 -27.44 -30.51 26.97
N PRO A 133 -28.74 -30.87 26.96
CA PRO A 133 -29.37 -31.43 28.15
C PRO A 133 -28.52 -32.62 28.60
N PRO A 134 -28.16 -32.74 29.89
CA PRO A 134 -27.59 -33.99 30.36
C PRO A 134 -28.59 -35.07 29.96
N ARG A 135 -28.15 -36.06 29.16
CA ARG A 135 -28.88 -37.31 28.98
C ARG A 135 -28.86 -38.00 30.34
N ILE A 136 -29.68 -37.52 31.26
CA ILE A 136 -30.15 -38.29 32.40
C ILE A 136 -30.98 -39.38 31.74
N LYS A 137 -30.35 -40.52 31.44
CA LYS A 137 -31.08 -41.77 31.37
C LYS A 137 -31.43 -42.07 32.82
N PRO A 138 -32.69 -41.95 33.26
CA PRO A 138 -33.03 -42.45 34.57
C PRO A 138 -32.67 -43.94 34.57
N LYS A 139 -31.79 -44.35 35.49
CA LYS A 139 -31.62 -45.77 35.81
C LYS A 139 -32.91 -46.19 36.49
N ILE A 140 -33.88 -46.66 35.70
CA ILE A 140 -35.03 -47.38 36.24
C ILE A 140 -34.45 -48.69 36.80
N SER A 141 -34.21 -48.70 38.11
CA SER A 141 -33.97 -49.92 38.86
C SER A 141 -35.26 -50.73 38.80
N ASN A 142 -35.35 -51.71 37.90
CA ASN A 142 -36.36 -52.75 37.99
C ASN A 142 -36.02 -53.63 39.20
N ASN A 143 -36.52 -53.23 40.37
CA ASN A 143 -36.79 -54.16 41.45
C ASN A 143 -38.29 -54.45 41.41
N VAL A 144 -38.68 -55.50 40.68
CA VAL A 144 -39.75 -56.46 41.00
C VAL A 144 -39.39 -57.79 40.34
#